data_AF-A0A261C291-F1
#
_entry.id   AF-A0A261C291-F1
#
_cell.length_a   1.000
_cell.length_b   1.000
_cell.length_c   1.000
_cell.angle_alpha   90.00
_cell.angle_beta   90.00
_cell.angle_gamma   90.00
#
_symmetry.space_group_name_H-M   'P 1'
#
loop_
_entity.id
_entity.type
_entity.pdbx_description
1 polymer ?
#
loop_
_entity_poly.entity_id
_entity_poly.type
_entity_poly.pdbx_seq_one_letter_code
_entity_poly.pdbx_strand_id
1 'polypeptide(L)'
;MVRAGRTPLRLLCLKYGADLCYTEEIVDKKLIESTRVINEALGTIDYRNGDDIILRLAPEEKGRCILQIGTNSGEKAAKIAEIVGDDVAGIDVNMGCPKPFSIHCGMGAALLTQTEKIIDILKSLKTAAKVPVTCKIPCQYDESYTMTKYVVQRILGSDQEHDPRGKATVAAGSVLQICKAFGKEEVFNKWNEDRKKKQSKKRARVDDDGVYNIEVSFPLKRLKNSVGFSPTPKMVLHDYCVETKTPKATYEVIKRDDKRFVATATIGEKKFRSGIGQPNVRMAEQVAALAALHGMNIRNRLDGNWEED
;
A
#
# COMPACT_ATOMS: atom_id res chain seq x y z
N MET A 1 -6.70 3.69 -17.88
CA MET A 1 -5.73 4.78 -17.52
C MET A 1 -6.41 6.12 -17.66
N VAL A 2 -6.40 6.99 -16.65
CA VAL A 2 -7.10 8.30 -16.69
C VAL A 2 -6.57 9.18 -17.83
N ARG A 3 -7.47 9.84 -18.58
CA ARG A 3 -7.22 10.63 -19.82
C ARG A 3 -6.75 9.84 -21.04
N ALA A 4 -5.93 8.80 -20.85
CA ALA A 4 -5.41 8.00 -21.96
C ALA A 4 -6.42 6.95 -22.45
N GLY A 5 -7.16 6.31 -21.53
CA GLY A 5 -8.09 5.20 -21.81
C GLY A 5 -9.39 5.59 -22.50
N ARG A 6 -9.37 6.63 -23.34
CA ARG A 6 -10.49 7.06 -24.18
C ARG A 6 -10.58 6.23 -25.45
N THR A 7 -11.73 6.30 -26.12
CA THR A 7 -12.09 5.52 -27.32
C THR A 7 -10.97 5.43 -28.36
N PRO A 8 -10.29 6.53 -28.78
CA PRO A 8 -9.28 6.44 -29.83
C PRO A 8 -8.10 5.54 -29.48
N LEU A 9 -7.60 5.60 -28.24
CA LEU A 9 -6.48 4.76 -27.82
C LEU A 9 -6.92 3.30 -27.67
N ARG A 10 -8.11 3.05 -27.14
CA ARG A 10 -8.63 1.69 -26.99
C ARG A 10 -8.81 1.02 -28.36
N LEU A 11 -9.39 1.71 -29.33
CA LEU A 11 -9.48 1.24 -30.72
C LEU A 11 -8.11 0.94 -31.33
N LEU A 12 -7.12 1.80 -31.09
CA LEU A 12 -5.76 1.58 -31.56
C LEU A 12 -5.16 0.31 -30.94
N CYS A 13 -5.31 0.10 -29.62
CA CYS A 13 -4.84 -1.11 -28.95
C CYS A 13 -5.52 -2.37 -29.50
N LEU A 14 -6.84 -2.35 -29.72
CA LEU A 14 -7.56 -3.46 -30.33
C LEU A 14 -7.05 -3.75 -31.75
N LYS A 15 -6.79 -2.71 -32.55
CA LYS A 15 -6.20 -2.86 -33.89
C LYS A 15 -4.83 -3.53 -33.87
N TYR A 16 -4.04 -3.31 -32.82
CA TYR A 16 -2.73 -3.94 -32.62
C TYR A 16 -2.78 -5.28 -31.85
N GLY A 17 -3.97 -5.84 -31.64
CA GLY A 17 -4.13 -7.20 -31.12
C GLY A 17 -4.35 -7.31 -29.62
N ALA A 18 -4.76 -6.23 -28.93
CA ALA A 18 -5.26 -6.36 -27.56
C ALA A 18 -6.60 -7.12 -27.53
N ASP A 19 -6.74 -8.10 -26.65
CA ASP A 19 -7.98 -8.88 -26.50
C ASP A 19 -9.10 -8.07 -25.85
N LEU A 20 -8.73 -7.30 -24.81
CA LEU A 20 -9.63 -6.46 -24.02
C LEU A 20 -9.02 -5.08 -23.83
N CYS A 21 -9.86 -4.06 -23.73
CA CYS A 21 -9.46 -2.70 -23.41
C CYS A 21 -10.26 -2.16 -22.22
N TYR A 22 -9.58 -1.47 -21.30
CA TYR A 22 -10.22 -0.84 -20.15
C TYR A 22 -10.41 0.65 -20.41
N THR A 23 -11.52 1.20 -19.92
CA THR A 23 -11.75 2.64 -19.91
C THR A 23 -10.73 3.37 -19.02
N GLU A 24 -10.79 4.71 -19.05
CA GLU A 24 -10.33 5.44 -17.86
C GLU A 24 -11.16 5.08 -16.63
N GLU A 25 -10.61 5.34 -15.44
CA GLU A 25 -11.42 5.28 -14.22
C GLU A 25 -12.47 6.39 -14.29
N ILE A 26 -13.74 6.01 -14.29
CA ILE A 26 -14.87 6.95 -14.27
C ILE A 26 -15.48 6.93 -12.86
N VAL A 27 -15.52 8.10 -12.21
CA VAL A 27 -16.16 8.23 -10.89
C VAL A 27 -17.65 8.01 -11.04
N ASP A 28 -18.21 7.18 -10.16
CA ASP A 28 -19.58 6.70 -10.24
C ASP A 28 -20.63 7.78 -10.49
N LYS A 29 -20.56 8.86 -9.71
CA LYS A 29 -21.47 10.00 -9.77
C LYS A 29 -21.54 10.63 -11.17
N LYS A 30 -20.41 10.75 -11.88
CA LYS A 30 -20.37 11.33 -13.22
C LYS A 30 -21.13 10.51 -14.24
N LEU A 31 -21.07 9.18 -14.12
CA LEU A 31 -21.75 8.29 -15.05
C LEU A 31 -23.24 8.17 -14.71
N ILE A 32 -23.60 8.20 -13.42
CA ILE A 32 -25.00 8.24 -12.97
C ILE A 32 -25.72 9.51 -13.45
N GLU A 33 -25.04 10.65 -13.44
CA GLU A 33 -25.57 11.94 -13.91
C GLU A 33 -25.57 12.06 -15.46
N SER A 34 -25.06 11.06 -16.17
CA SER A 34 -24.98 11.07 -17.63
C SER A 34 -26.24 10.50 -18.30
N THR A 35 -26.46 10.90 -19.55
CA THR A 35 -27.51 10.36 -20.42
C THR A 35 -26.88 9.53 -21.52
N ARG A 36 -27.39 8.30 -21.72
CA ARG A 36 -27.03 7.42 -22.84
C ARG A 36 -27.67 7.92 -24.13
N VAL A 37 -26.87 8.19 -25.15
CA VAL A 37 -27.29 8.71 -26.46
C VAL A 37 -26.64 7.91 -27.57
N ILE A 38 -27.42 7.56 -28.61
CA ILE A 38 -26.88 7.01 -29.85
C ILE A 38 -26.38 8.17 -30.71
N ASN A 39 -25.09 8.16 -31.03
CA ASN A 39 -24.47 9.17 -31.88
C ASN A 39 -24.40 8.65 -33.32
N GLU A 40 -25.44 8.92 -34.10
CA GLU A 40 -25.58 8.47 -35.50
C GLU A 40 -24.40 8.91 -36.38
N ALA A 41 -23.86 10.12 -36.15
CA ALA A 41 -22.77 10.65 -36.97
C ALA A 41 -21.46 9.85 -36.83
N LEU A 42 -21.26 9.20 -35.68
CA LEU A 42 -20.05 8.41 -35.39
C LEU A 42 -20.35 6.90 -35.25
N GLY A 43 -21.63 6.51 -35.27
CA GLY A 43 -22.06 5.15 -34.97
C GLY A 43 -21.74 4.70 -33.54
N THR A 44 -21.58 5.63 -32.58
CA THR A 44 -21.15 5.33 -31.21
C THR A 44 -22.29 5.41 -30.20
N ILE A 45 -22.09 4.78 -29.04
CA ILE A 45 -22.91 5.01 -27.85
C ILE A 45 -22.16 5.99 -26.95
N ASP A 46 -22.78 7.13 -26.65
CA ASP A 46 -22.21 8.19 -25.85
C ASP A 46 -22.98 8.34 -24.53
N TYR A 47 -22.27 8.34 -23.42
CA TYR A 47 -22.77 8.77 -22.11
C TYR A 47 -22.31 10.20 -21.89
N ARG A 48 -23.25 11.15 -21.94
CA ARG A 48 -22.96 12.59 -21.88
C ARG A 48 -23.61 13.28 -20.70
N ASN A 49 -22.95 14.29 -20.16
CA ASN A 49 -23.53 15.23 -19.20
C ASN A 49 -23.32 16.65 -19.74
N GLY A 50 -24.40 17.28 -20.20
CA GLY A 50 -24.30 18.52 -20.99
C GLY A 50 -23.47 18.28 -22.27
N ASP A 51 -22.41 19.06 -22.44
CA ASP A 51 -21.48 18.95 -23.57
C ASP A 51 -20.29 18.01 -23.29
N ASP A 52 -20.14 17.53 -22.05
CA ASP A 52 -19.05 16.61 -21.69
C ASP A 52 -19.41 15.17 -22.05
N ILE A 53 -18.47 14.47 -22.69
CA ILE A 53 -18.59 13.04 -23.02
C ILE A 53 -17.86 12.26 -21.94
N ILE A 54 -18.63 11.62 -21.07
CA ILE A 54 -18.12 10.84 -19.93
C ILE A 54 -17.56 9.50 -20.41
N LEU A 55 -18.28 8.83 -21.32
CA LEU A 55 -17.87 7.59 -21.95
C LEU A 55 -18.38 7.55 -23.38
N ARG A 56 -17.53 7.14 -24.31
CA ARG A 56 -17.91 6.82 -25.70
C ARG A 56 -17.48 5.40 -26.02
N LEU A 57 -18.38 4.62 -26.61
CA LEU A 57 -18.17 3.24 -27.00
C LEU A 57 -18.35 3.12 -28.51
N ALA A 58 -17.31 2.65 -29.19
CA ALA A 58 -17.36 2.41 -30.62
C ALA A 58 -17.76 0.95 -30.94
N PRO A 59 -18.42 0.69 -32.09
CA PRO A 59 -18.88 -0.65 -32.46
C PRO A 59 -17.78 -1.72 -32.43
N GLU A 60 -16.56 -1.36 -32.78
CA GLU A 60 -15.40 -2.26 -32.85
C GLU A 60 -14.97 -2.77 -31.47
N GLU A 61 -15.33 -2.05 -30.40
CA GLU A 61 -15.05 -2.42 -29.01
C GLU A 61 -16.13 -3.32 -28.39
N LYS A 62 -17.21 -3.61 -29.12
CA LYS A 62 -18.30 -4.46 -28.64
C LYS A 62 -17.76 -5.82 -28.19
N GLY A 63 -18.12 -6.22 -26.98
CA GLY A 63 -17.62 -7.45 -26.36
C GLY A 63 -16.15 -7.41 -25.91
N ARG A 64 -15.46 -6.25 -25.99
CA ARG A 64 -14.05 -6.11 -25.61
C ARG A 64 -13.74 -4.92 -24.66
N CYS A 65 -14.66 -3.96 -24.51
CA CYS A 65 -14.45 -2.82 -23.60
C CYS A 65 -14.91 -3.13 -22.16
N ILE A 66 -14.00 -3.01 -21.20
CA ILE A 66 -14.27 -3.13 -19.75
C ILE A 66 -14.38 -1.73 -19.14
N LEU A 67 -15.53 -1.43 -18.53
CA LEU A 67 -15.75 -0.18 -17.82
C LEU A 67 -15.14 -0.24 -16.42
N GLN A 68 -14.12 0.58 -16.15
CA GLN A 68 -13.54 0.73 -14.81
C GLN A 68 -14.18 1.89 -14.05
N ILE A 69 -14.81 1.61 -12.91
CA ILE A 69 -15.46 2.61 -12.06
C ILE A 69 -14.68 2.88 -10.77
N GLY A 70 -14.70 4.14 -10.34
CA GLY A 70 -14.34 4.55 -8.99
C GLY A 70 -15.62 4.73 -8.16
N THR A 71 -15.81 3.91 -7.13
CA THR A 71 -17.00 3.96 -6.26
C THR A 71 -16.66 3.57 -4.83
N ASN A 72 -17.49 3.98 -3.88
CA ASN A 72 -17.43 3.60 -2.47
C ASN A 72 -18.77 3.08 -1.93
N SER A 73 -19.73 2.78 -2.82
CA SER A 73 -21.13 2.47 -2.48
C SER A 73 -21.67 1.37 -3.38
N GLY A 74 -22.22 0.30 -2.80
CA GLY A 74 -22.84 -0.78 -3.57
C GLY A 74 -24.07 -0.33 -4.36
N GLU A 75 -24.90 0.54 -3.78
CA GLU A 75 -26.08 1.12 -4.45
C GLU A 75 -25.70 1.87 -5.74
N LYS A 76 -24.71 2.75 -5.67
CA LYS A 76 -24.24 3.50 -6.86
C LYS A 76 -23.61 2.58 -7.90
N ALA A 77 -22.85 1.58 -7.45
CA ALA A 77 -22.23 0.60 -8.33
C ALA A 77 -23.29 -0.22 -9.09
N ALA A 78 -24.33 -0.70 -8.38
CA ALA A 78 -25.47 -1.37 -8.98
C ALA A 78 -26.21 -0.46 -9.96
N LYS A 79 -26.41 0.82 -9.61
CA LYS A 79 -27.07 1.77 -10.50
C LYS A 79 -26.32 1.97 -11.81
N ILE A 80 -25.00 2.00 -11.77
CA ILE A 80 -24.18 2.05 -12.99
C ILE A 80 -24.38 0.80 -13.83
N ALA A 81 -24.37 -0.38 -13.20
CA ALA A 81 -24.58 -1.64 -13.91
C ALA A 81 -25.92 -1.67 -14.66
N GLU A 82 -26.97 -1.11 -14.08
CA GLU A 82 -28.27 -0.92 -14.74
C GLU A 82 -28.20 0.05 -15.93
N ILE A 83 -27.53 1.20 -15.75
CA ILE A 83 -27.39 2.25 -16.77
C ILE A 83 -26.61 1.76 -17.98
N VAL A 84 -25.53 0.99 -17.76
CA VAL A 84 -24.64 0.55 -18.85
C VAL A 84 -25.06 -0.78 -19.46
N GLY A 85 -25.79 -1.61 -18.72
CA GLY A 85 -26.29 -2.89 -19.19
C GLY A 85 -25.20 -3.74 -19.84
N ASP A 86 -25.42 -4.07 -21.11
CA ASP A 86 -24.54 -4.87 -21.98
C ASP A 86 -23.84 -4.04 -23.07
N ASP A 87 -23.84 -2.71 -22.96
CA ASP A 87 -23.08 -1.84 -23.87
C ASP A 87 -21.56 -2.05 -23.72
N VAL A 88 -21.13 -2.52 -22.54
CA VAL A 88 -19.74 -2.87 -22.21
C VAL A 88 -19.60 -4.38 -22.04
N ALA A 89 -18.38 -4.90 -22.17
CA ALA A 89 -18.10 -6.33 -22.03
C ALA A 89 -17.93 -6.79 -20.58
N GLY A 90 -17.73 -5.85 -19.66
CA GLY A 90 -17.55 -6.12 -18.24
C GLY A 90 -17.45 -4.83 -17.44
N ILE A 91 -17.63 -4.95 -16.13
CA ILE A 91 -17.49 -3.86 -15.16
C ILE A 91 -16.34 -4.20 -14.22
N ASP A 92 -15.44 -3.26 -14.00
CA ASP A 92 -14.30 -3.37 -13.09
C ASP A 92 -14.38 -2.28 -12.02
N VAL A 93 -14.09 -2.63 -10.77
CA VAL A 93 -13.99 -1.65 -9.68
C VAL A 93 -12.52 -1.32 -9.42
N ASN A 94 -12.17 -0.03 -9.50
CA ASN A 94 -10.85 0.43 -9.08
C ASN A 94 -10.75 0.43 -7.55
N MET A 95 -9.96 -0.52 -7.03
CA MET A 95 -9.66 -0.66 -5.61
C MET A 95 -8.19 -0.32 -5.31
N GLY A 96 -7.49 0.36 -6.25
CA GLY A 96 -6.05 0.54 -6.14
C GLY A 96 -5.46 1.90 -6.44
N CYS A 97 -6.25 2.89 -6.79
CA CYS A 97 -5.76 4.25 -6.96
C CYS A 97 -5.29 4.84 -5.61
N PRO A 98 -3.99 5.21 -5.45
CA PRO A 98 -3.48 5.80 -4.22
C PRO A 98 -3.55 7.34 -4.22
N LYS A 99 -4.18 7.95 -5.23
CA LYS A 99 -4.24 9.41 -5.34
C LYS A 99 -5.07 9.99 -4.20
N PRO A 100 -4.65 11.14 -3.61
CA PRO A 100 -5.34 11.73 -2.45
C PRO A 100 -6.84 11.92 -2.65
N PHE A 101 -7.27 12.37 -3.83
CA PHE A 101 -8.68 12.52 -4.18
C PHE A 101 -9.46 11.20 -4.04
N SER A 102 -8.93 10.09 -4.56
CA SER A 102 -9.56 8.77 -4.46
C SER A 102 -9.66 8.33 -3.00
N ILE A 103 -8.56 8.46 -2.25
CA ILE A 103 -8.49 8.03 -0.85
C ILE A 103 -9.47 8.83 0.02
N HIS A 104 -9.48 10.16 -0.13
CA HIS A 104 -10.33 11.06 0.64
C HIS A 104 -11.82 10.78 0.41
N CYS A 105 -12.19 10.45 -0.83
CA CYS A 105 -13.55 10.05 -1.16
C CYS A 105 -13.87 8.59 -0.81
N GLY A 106 -12.95 7.85 -0.17
CA GLY A 106 -13.16 6.45 0.23
C GLY A 106 -13.19 5.45 -0.93
N MET A 107 -12.62 5.80 -2.09
CA MET A 107 -12.53 4.98 -3.29
C MET A 107 -11.08 4.50 -3.51
N GLY A 108 -10.86 3.62 -4.49
CA GLY A 108 -9.51 3.17 -4.84
C GLY A 108 -8.84 2.44 -3.68
N ALA A 109 -7.58 2.77 -3.37
CA ALA A 109 -6.82 2.07 -2.34
C ALA A 109 -7.42 2.21 -0.91
N ALA A 110 -8.29 3.21 -0.66
CA ALA A 110 -8.97 3.34 0.63
C ALA A 110 -9.99 2.22 0.90
N LEU A 111 -10.46 1.53 -0.13
CA LEU A 111 -11.36 0.39 0.01
C LEU A 111 -10.68 -0.80 0.68
N LEU A 112 -9.35 -0.94 0.52
CA LEU A 112 -8.59 -2.12 0.96
C LEU A 112 -8.58 -2.29 2.49
N THR A 113 -8.83 -1.23 3.25
CA THR A 113 -8.97 -1.29 4.70
C THR A 113 -10.44 -1.41 5.15
N GLN A 114 -11.37 -1.54 4.21
CA GLN A 114 -12.82 -1.51 4.43
C GLN A 114 -13.49 -2.72 3.76
N THR A 115 -13.15 -3.92 4.23
CA THR A 115 -13.60 -5.21 3.66
C THR A 115 -15.12 -5.29 3.50
N GLU A 116 -15.89 -4.83 4.48
CA GLU A 116 -17.36 -4.84 4.41
C GLU A 116 -17.90 -4.01 3.24
N LYS A 117 -17.27 -2.86 2.95
CA LYS A 117 -17.66 -2.04 1.78
C LYS A 117 -17.30 -2.71 0.47
N ILE A 118 -16.15 -3.38 0.40
CA ILE A 118 -15.78 -4.18 -0.78
C ILE A 118 -16.85 -5.27 -1.03
N ILE A 119 -17.25 -5.99 0.02
CA ILE A 119 -18.27 -7.03 -0.06
C ILE A 119 -19.60 -6.45 -0.55
N ASP A 120 -20.03 -5.33 0.02
CA ASP A 120 -21.26 -4.63 -0.38
C ASP A 120 -21.24 -4.23 -1.87
N ILE A 121 -20.15 -3.60 -2.31
CA ILE A 121 -19.97 -3.18 -3.71
C ILE A 121 -20.04 -4.38 -4.66
N LEU A 122 -19.26 -5.43 -4.38
CA LEU A 122 -19.17 -6.58 -5.27
C LEU A 122 -20.47 -7.40 -5.30
N LYS A 123 -21.16 -7.57 -4.16
CA LYS A 123 -22.48 -8.23 -4.11
C LYS A 123 -23.54 -7.45 -4.89
N SER A 124 -23.55 -6.13 -4.72
CA SER A 124 -24.49 -5.25 -5.41
C SER A 124 -24.28 -5.30 -6.93
N LEU A 125 -23.02 -5.20 -7.38
CA LEU A 125 -22.67 -5.34 -8.79
C LEU A 125 -23.01 -6.72 -9.36
N LYS A 126 -22.66 -7.79 -8.65
CA LYS A 126 -22.96 -9.16 -9.09
C LYS A 126 -24.46 -9.40 -9.28
N THR A 127 -25.29 -8.74 -8.47
CA THR A 127 -26.75 -8.85 -8.55
C THR A 127 -27.33 -8.04 -9.70
N ALA A 128 -26.79 -6.84 -9.97
CA ALA A 128 -27.36 -5.92 -10.97
C ALA A 128 -26.76 -6.07 -12.39
N ALA A 129 -25.49 -6.47 -12.51
CA ALA A 129 -24.78 -6.49 -13.79
C ALA A 129 -25.21 -7.65 -14.69
N LYS A 130 -25.38 -7.36 -15.98
CA LYS A 130 -25.60 -8.36 -17.04
C LYS A 130 -24.30 -8.95 -17.60
N VAL A 131 -23.15 -8.42 -17.16
CA VAL A 131 -21.82 -8.71 -17.68
C VAL A 131 -20.87 -9.06 -16.53
N PRO A 132 -19.73 -9.73 -16.81
CA PRO A 132 -18.77 -10.08 -15.78
C PRO A 132 -18.31 -8.89 -14.95
N VAL A 133 -18.18 -9.11 -13.63
CA VAL A 133 -17.68 -8.13 -12.67
C VAL A 133 -16.27 -8.52 -12.24
N THR A 134 -15.37 -7.54 -12.28
CA THR A 134 -13.97 -7.68 -11.87
C THR A 134 -13.59 -6.55 -10.90
N CYS A 135 -12.42 -6.66 -10.27
CA CYS A 135 -11.85 -5.54 -9.53
C CYS A 135 -10.33 -5.48 -9.70
N LYS A 136 -9.80 -4.26 -9.70
CA LYS A 136 -8.38 -3.99 -9.80
C LYS A 136 -7.83 -3.49 -8.47
N ILE A 137 -7.10 -4.35 -7.77
CA ILE A 137 -6.42 -4.06 -6.49
C ILE A 137 -4.92 -3.77 -6.69
N PRO A 138 -4.26 -2.97 -5.83
CA PRO A 138 -2.82 -2.78 -5.82
C PRO A 138 -2.18 -3.77 -4.82
N CYS A 139 -1.06 -4.37 -5.19
CA CYS A 139 -0.34 -5.32 -4.32
C CYS A 139 0.52 -4.63 -3.23
N GLN A 140 0.18 -3.40 -2.80
CA GLN A 140 1.08 -2.59 -1.96
C GLN A 140 0.99 -2.89 -0.46
N TYR A 141 0.06 -3.73 -0.01
CA TYR A 141 0.12 -4.28 1.34
C TYR A 141 1.07 -5.49 1.38
N ASP A 142 1.65 -5.76 2.55
CA ASP A 142 2.38 -7.00 2.81
C ASP A 142 1.37 -8.15 2.85
N GLU A 143 0.84 -8.45 1.67
CA GLU A 143 -0.12 -9.52 1.48
C GLU A 143 0.61 -10.81 1.82
N SER A 144 0.06 -11.57 2.77
CA SER A 144 0.60 -12.88 3.09
C SER A 144 0.85 -13.62 1.80
N TYR A 145 2.05 -14.19 1.64
CA TYR A 145 2.44 -14.87 0.42
C TYR A 145 1.40 -15.93 -0.01
N THR A 146 0.63 -16.47 0.94
CA THR A 146 -0.49 -17.39 0.68
C THR A 146 -1.59 -16.78 -0.17
N MET A 147 -2.00 -15.53 0.09
CA MET A 147 -3.03 -14.83 -0.68
C MET A 147 -2.51 -14.39 -2.04
N THR A 148 -1.29 -13.85 -2.10
CA THR A 148 -0.63 -13.54 -3.39
C THR A 148 -0.51 -14.79 -4.25
N LYS A 149 -0.06 -15.89 -3.67
CA LYS A 149 0.07 -17.19 -4.33
C LYS A 149 -1.28 -17.69 -4.84
N TYR A 150 -2.32 -17.64 -4.01
CA TYR A 150 -3.67 -18.05 -4.41
C TYR A 150 -4.19 -17.27 -5.62
N VAL A 151 -4.06 -15.94 -5.60
CA VAL A 151 -4.53 -15.07 -6.70
C VAL A 151 -3.74 -15.35 -7.98
N VAL A 152 -2.41 -15.42 -7.91
CA VAL A 152 -1.56 -15.69 -9.08
C VAL A 152 -1.86 -17.07 -9.67
N GLN A 153 -2.07 -18.08 -8.83
CA GLN A 153 -2.51 -19.41 -9.27
C GLN A 153 -3.86 -19.36 -10.00
N ARG A 154 -4.86 -18.66 -9.45
CA ARG A 154 -6.17 -18.52 -10.11
C ARG A 154 -6.09 -17.84 -11.48
N ILE A 155 -5.21 -16.85 -11.63
CA ILE A 155 -4.96 -16.19 -12.93
C ILE A 155 -4.30 -17.15 -13.91
N LEU A 156 -3.34 -17.95 -13.46
CA LEU A 156 -2.63 -18.92 -14.30
C LEU A 156 -3.50 -20.12 -14.73
N GLY A 157 -4.57 -20.44 -13.99
CA GLY A 157 -5.47 -21.53 -14.38
C GLY A 157 -4.72 -22.87 -14.50
N SER A 158 -4.89 -23.58 -15.63
CA SER A 158 -4.17 -24.83 -15.93
C SER A 158 -2.67 -24.65 -16.18
N ASP A 159 -2.23 -23.44 -16.52
CA ASP A 159 -0.82 -23.16 -16.83
C ASP A 159 0.09 -23.28 -15.60
N GLN A 160 -0.49 -23.40 -14.40
CA GLN A 160 0.24 -23.76 -13.20
C GLN A 160 1.00 -25.09 -13.32
N GLU A 161 0.51 -26.02 -14.15
CA GLU A 161 1.09 -27.35 -14.36
C GLU A 161 2.04 -27.42 -15.55
N HIS A 162 1.99 -26.45 -16.46
CA HIS A 162 2.69 -26.49 -17.75
C HIS A 162 3.73 -25.38 -17.90
N ASP A 163 3.46 -24.19 -17.37
CA ASP A 163 4.37 -23.05 -17.39
C ASP A 163 5.42 -23.15 -16.25
N PRO A 164 6.73 -23.04 -16.53
CA PRO A 164 7.77 -23.05 -15.51
C PRO A 164 7.57 -22.01 -14.39
N ARG A 165 7.04 -20.83 -14.72
CA ARG A 165 6.70 -19.75 -13.78
C ARG A 165 5.51 -20.14 -12.91
N GLY A 166 4.55 -20.86 -13.49
CA GLY A 166 3.41 -21.43 -12.78
C GLY A 166 3.83 -22.46 -11.74
N LYS A 167 4.67 -23.43 -12.13
CA LYS A 167 5.27 -24.41 -11.21
C LYS A 167 6.05 -23.74 -10.09
N ALA A 168 6.88 -22.75 -10.42
CA ALA A 168 7.64 -21.98 -9.44
C ALA A 168 6.72 -21.21 -8.46
N THR A 169 5.60 -20.68 -8.94
CA THR A 169 4.59 -20.02 -8.09
C THR A 169 3.91 -21.01 -7.16
N VAL A 170 3.60 -22.22 -7.62
CA VAL A 170 3.07 -23.31 -6.78
C VAL A 170 4.07 -23.73 -5.68
N ALA A 171 5.37 -23.71 -5.98
CA ALA A 171 6.42 -24.02 -5.00
C ALA A 171 6.75 -22.85 -4.05
N ALA A 172 6.36 -21.62 -4.35
CA ALA A 172 6.78 -20.44 -3.60
C ALA A 172 6.24 -20.42 -2.15
N GLY A 173 7.12 -20.10 -1.20
CA GLY A 173 6.86 -19.87 0.22
C GLY A 173 7.03 -18.41 0.67
N SER A 174 7.23 -17.48 -0.26
CA SER A 174 7.30 -16.04 0.02
C SER A 174 6.94 -15.21 -1.21
N VAL A 175 6.57 -13.93 -1.01
CA VAL A 175 6.30 -12.99 -2.10
C VAL A 175 7.55 -12.77 -2.97
N LEU A 176 8.74 -12.74 -2.36
CA LEU A 176 9.99 -12.67 -3.13
C LEU A 176 10.12 -13.84 -4.10
N GLN A 177 9.88 -15.08 -3.65
CA GLN A 177 9.95 -16.27 -4.52
C GLN A 177 8.90 -16.23 -5.65
N ILE A 178 7.71 -15.71 -5.38
CA ILE A 178 6.73 -15.43 -6.44
C ILE A 178 7.29 -14.40 -7.42
N CYS A 179 7.83 -13.28 -6.94
CA CYS A 179 8.46 -12.28 -7.81
C CYS A 179 9.62 -12.84 -8.64
N LYS A 180 10.42 -13.77 -8.08
CA LYS A 180 11.49 -14.49 -8.80
C LYS A 180 10.93 -15.26 -9.99
N ALA A 181 9.82 -15.98 -9.80
CA ALA A 181 9.17 -16.75 -10.86
C ALA A 181 8.77 -15.89 -12.07
N PHE A 182 8.57 -14.58 -11.88
CA PHE A 182 8.20 -13.64 -12.95
C PHE A 182 9.30 -12.63 -13.30
N GLY A 183 10.53 -12.80 -12.81
CA GLY A 183 11.64 -11.88 -13.07
C GLY A 183 11.42 -10.46 -12.52
N LYS A 184 10.75 -10.32 -11.36
CA LYS A 184 10.40 -9.04 -10.72
C LYS A 184 11.15 -8.79 -9.40
N GLU A 185 12.31 -9.39 -9.24
CA GLU A 185 13.15 -9.31 -8.03
C GLU A 185 13.56 -7.86 -7.71
N GLU A 186 14.02 -7.13 -8.71
CA GLU A 186 14.44 -5.73 -8.56
C GLU A 186 13.28 -4.83 -8.11
N VAL A 187 12.07 -5.09 -8.64
CA VAL A 187 10.85 -4.37 -8.26
C VAL A 187 10.50 -4.65 -6.80
N PHE A 188 10.56 -5.92 -6.38
CA PHE A 188 10.35 -6.31 -4.99
C PHE A 188 11.34 -5.62 -4.05
N ASN A 189 12.64 -5.67 -4.38
CA ASN A 189 13.70 -5.08 -3.56
C ASN A 189 13.54 -3.56 -3.43
N LYS A 190 13.28 -2.86 -4.53
CA LYS A 190 13.01 -1.41 -4.52
C LYS A 190 11.86 -1.05 -3.58
N TRP A 191 10.73 -1.75 -3.68
CA TRP A 191 9.58 -1.47 -2.82
C TRP A 191 9.85 -1.82 -1.35
N ASN A 192 10.62 -2.87 -1.09
CA ASN A 192 11.04 -3.24 0.25
C ASN A 192 11.92 -2.15 0.88
N GLU A 193 12.88 -1.61 0.14
CA GLU A 193 13.69 -0.47 0.59
C GLU A 193 12.86 0.80 0.82
N ASP A 194 11.96 1.13 -0.11
CA ASP A 194 11.09 2.30 0.03
C ASP A 194 10.16 2.20 1.24
N ARG A 195 9.69 0.98 1.57
CA ARG A 195 8.93 0.71 2.81
C ARG A 195 9.78 0.94 4.05
N LYS A 196 11.01 0.40 4.08
CA LYS A 196 11.96 0.63 5.19
C LYS A 196 12.25 2.12 5.37
N LYS A 197 12.47 2.87 4.29
CA LYS A 197 12.67 4.33 4.31
C LYS A 197 11.43 5.12 4.77
N LYS A 198 10.22 4.65 4.46
CA LYS A 198 8.97 5.29 4.91
C LYS A 198 8.65 4.97 6.37
N GLN A 199 8.92 3.75 6.83
CA GLN A 199 8.82 3.38 8.24
C GLN A 199 9.80 4.18 9.08
N SER A 200 11.05 4.35 8.64
CA SER A 200 12.03 5.15 9.39
C SER A 200 11.63 6.63 9.52
N LYS A 201 11.03 7.24 8.48
CA LYS A 201 10.54 8.63 8.51
C LYS A 201 9.29 8.84 9.38
N LYS A 202 8.41 7.85 9.52
CA LYS A 202 7.23 7.95 10.41
C LYS A 202 7.58 7.83 11.89
N ARG A 203 8.74 7.27 12.22
CA ARG A 203 9.14 7.00 13.61
C ARG A 203 9.53 8.26 14.37
N ALA A 204 10.06 9.30 13.72
CA ALA A 204 10.57 10.50 14.38
C ALA A 204 9.58 11.69 14.33
N ARG A 205 9.12 12.15 15.49
CA ARG A 205 8.37 13.40 15.67
C ARG A 205 8.89 14.18 16.86
N VAL A 206 8.64 15.49 16.91
CA VAL A 206 8.88 16.30 18.10
C VAL A 206 7.54 16.43 18.82
N ASP A 207 7.48 15.96 20.06
CA ASP A 207 6.29 16.09 20.91
C ASP A 207 6.22 17.53 21.49
N ASP A 208 5.06 17.95 21.99
CA ASP A 208 4.82 19.32 22.49
C ASP A 208 5.75 19.75 23.63
N ASP A 209 6.35 18.78 24.33
CA ASP A 209 7.37 18.96 25.38
C ASP A 209 8.79 19.15 24.83
N GLY A 210 8.96 19.28 23.51
CA GLY A 210 10.24 19.43 22.84
C GLY A 210 11.06 18.15 22.77
N VAL A 211 10.49 17.00 23.16
CA VAL A 211 11.18 15.72 23.12
C VAL A 211 11.08 15.11 21.72
N TYR A 212 12.22 14.72 21.16
CA TYR A 212 12.27 13.95 19.93
C TYR A 212 11.82 12.51 20.23
N ASN A 213 10.59 12.20 19.85
CA ASN A 213 10.01 10.88 20.01
C ASN A 213 10.26 10.06 18.75
N ILE A 214 11.02 8.98 18.93
CA ILE A 214 11.43 8.07 17.89
C ILE A 214 10.88 6.70 18.25
N GLU A 215 9.84 6.23 17.57
CA GLU A 215 9.21 4.93 17.81
C GLU A 215 10.15 3.79 17.38
N VAL A 216 11.06 3.38 18.27
CA VAL A 216 12.03 2.30 18.10
C VAL A 216 11.98 1.38 19.31
N SER A 217 12.11 0.09 19.06
CA SER A 217 12.26 -0.95 20.08
C SER A 217 13.29 -1.96 19.56
N PHE A 218 13.78 -2.85 20.42
CA PHE A 218 14.65 -3.94 20.01
C PHE A 218 14.39 -5.21 20.82
N PRO A 219 14.71 -6.42 20.32
CA PRO A 219 14.42 -7.66 21.03
C PRO A 219 15.33 -7.82 22.25
N LEU A 220 14.76 -8.12 23.42
CA LEU A 220 15.49 -8.42 24.68
C LEU A 220 16.64 -9.43 24.50
N LYS A 221 16.47 -10.41 23.61
CA LYS A 221 17.48 -11.44 23.31
C LYS A 221 18.79 -10.81 22.81
N ARG A 222 18.76 -9.68 22.10
CA ARG A 222 19.95 -8.99 21.61
C ARG A 222 20.80 -8.39 22.75
N LEU A 223 20.15 -7.88 23.81
CA LEU A 223 20.86 -7.39 25.01
C LEU A 223 21.54 -8.52 25.79
N LYS A 224 20.95 -9.73 25.77
CA LYS A 224 21.53 -10.92 26.39
C LYS A 224 22.68 -11.50 25.58
N ASN A 225 22.61 -11.40 24.25
CA ASN A 225 23.64 -11.89 23.33
C ASN A 225 24.78 -10.88 23.11
N SER A 226 24.62 -9.60 23.50
CA SER A 226 25.68 -8.59 23.39
C SER A 226 26.80 -8.76 24.42
N VAL A 227 26.79 -9.84 25.22
CA VAL A 227 27.89 -10.20 26.10
C VAL A 227 29.05 -10.69 25.23
N GLY A 228 29.88 -9.76 24.76
CA GLY A 228 31.22 -10.04 24.24
C GLY A 228 31.54 -9.60 22.80
N PHE A 229 30.58 -9.22 21.95
CA PHE A 229 30.88 -9.02 20.52
C PHE A 229 30.28 -7.79 19.81
N SER A 230 29.42 -6.98 20.44
CA SER A 230 28.94 -5.73 19.79
C SER A 230 28.60 -4.64 20.80
N PRO A 231 28.98 -3.37 20.54
CA PRO A 231 28.69 -2.27 21.45
C PRO A 231 27.18 -2.03 21.52
N THR A 232 26.67 -1.77 22.73
CA THR A 232 25.24 -1.48 22.94
C THR A 232 24.90 -0.03 22.58
N PRO A 233 23.64 0.32 22.32
CA PRO A 233 23.23 1.71 22.08
C PRO A 233 23.74 2.71 23.13
N LYS A 234 23.66 2.38 24.43
CA LYS A 234 24.20 3.24 25.50
C LYS A 234 25.72 3.41 25.43
N MET A 235 26.46 2.38 25.00
CA MET A 235 27.93 2.44 24.87
C MET A 235 28.31 3.37 23.72
N VAL A 236 27.74 3.16 22.53
CA VAL A 236 28.00 4.01 21.36
C VAL A 236 27.62 5.46 21.64
N LEU A 237 26.52 5.69 22.35
CA LEU A 237 26.10 7.03 22.72
C LEU A 237 27.04 7.68 23.74
N HIS A 238 27.52 6.90 24.71
CA HIS A 238 28.52 7.37 25.67
C HIS A 238 29.83 7.75 24.98
N ASP A 239 30.32 6.89 24.08
CA ASP A 239 31.57 7.12 23.34
C ASP A 239 31.45 8.37 22.46
N TYR A 240 30.30 8.57 21.82
CA TYR A 240 29.98 9.82 21.11
C TYR A 240 30.06 11.04 22.03
N CYS A 241 29.44 11.03 23.21
CA CYS A 241 29.50 12.14 24.16
C CYS A 241 30.95 12.47 24.57
N VAL A 242 31.78 11.44 24.80
CA VAL A 242 33.20 11.61 25.15
C VAL A 242 33.97 12.27 24.01
N GLU A 243 33.84 11.76 22.79
CA GLU A 243 34.51 12.29 21.60
C GLU A 243 34.11 13.74 21.30
N THR A 244 32.83 14.07 21.44
CA THR A 244 32.30 15.41 21.15
C THR A 244 32.40 16.37 22.32
N LYS A 245 33.04 15.96 23.44
CA LYS A 245 33.14 16.73 24.69
C LYS A 245 31.78 17.25 25.18
N THR A 246 30.73 16.47 24.94
CA THR A 246 29.37 16.78 25.37
C THR A 246 29.12 16.12 26.73
N PRO A 247 28.36 16.75 27.65
CA PRO A 247 27.99 16.10 28.90
C PRO A 247 27.39 14.71 28.67
N LYS A 248 27.73 13.79 29.58
CA LYS A 248 27.25 12.40 29.54
C LYS A 248 25.72 12.37 29.50
N ALA A 249 25.18 11.52 28.64
CA ALA A 249 23.74 11.33 28.53
C ALA A 249 23.12 10.92 29.89
N THR A 250 22.05 11.59 30.28
CA THR A 250 21.24 11.25 31.46
C THR A 250 19.93 10.59 31.02
N TYR A 251 19.35 9.76 31.89
CA TYR A 251 18.13 9.00 31.57
C TYR A 251 17.09 9.22 32.66
N GLU A 252 15.93 9.71 32.25
CA GLU A 252 14.74 9.80 33.10
C GLU A 252 13.78 8.68 32.72
N VAL A 253 13.33 7.88 33.70
CA VAL A 253 12.52 6.69 33.44
C VAL A 253 11.17 6.81 34.12
N ILE A 254 10.11 6.63 33.35
CA ILE A 254 8.72 6.68 33.80
C ILE A 254 8.13 5.27 33.69
N LYS A 255 7.46 4.83 34.76
CA LYS A 255 6.63 3.61 34.74
C LYS A 255 5.21 4.00 34.36
N ARG A 256 4.69 3.39 33.29
CA ARG A 256 3.34 3.62 32.76
C ARG A 256 2.30 2.75 33.48
N ASP A 257 1.02 3.08 33.27
CA ASP A 257 -0.12 2.35 33.83
C ASP A 257 -0.17 0.87 33.39
N ASP A 258 0.33 0.56 32.20
CA ASP A 258 0.49 -0.79 31.67
C ASP A 258 1.65 -1.59 32.31
N LYS A 259 2.24 -1.04 33.38
CA LYS A 259 3.41 -1.57 34.10
C LYS A 259 4.70 -1.63 33.28
N ARG A 260 4.75 -1.02 32.09
CA ARG A 260 5.96 -0.91 31.27
C ARG A 260 6.73 0.37 31.58
N PHE A 261 8.00 0.40 31.16
CA PHE A 261 8.93 1.49 31.39
C PHE A 261 9.23 2.23 30.09
N VAL A 262 9.23 3.56 30.12
CA VAL A 262 9.71 4.42 29.04
C VAL A 262 10.83 5.27 29.61
N ALA A 263 11.92 5.43 28.85
CA ALA A 263 13.01 6.30 29.23
C ALA A 263 13.18 7.45 28.23
N THR A 264 13.60 8.59 28.73
CA THR A 264 14.01 9.76 27.94
C THR A 264 15.49 10.01 28.18
N ALA A 265 16.29 9.95 27.12
CA ALA A 265 17.70 10.28 27.13
C ALA A 265 17.89 11.77 26.88
N THR A 266 18.64 12.45 27.75
CA THR A 266 18.98 13.88 27.61
C THR A 266 20.45 14.04 27.30
N ILE A 267 20.78 14.79 26.24
CA ILE A 267 22.15 15.03 25.76
C ILE A 267 22.26 16.53 25.44
N GLY A 268 23.00 17.26 26.28
CA GLY A 268 22.96 18.72 26.26
C GLY A 268 21.54 19.22 26.48
N GLU A 269 21.02 20.01 25.54
CA GLU A 269 19.65 20.55 25.59
C GLU A 269 18.61 19.63 24.90
N LYS A 270 19.06 18.58 24.20
CA LYS A 270 18.18 17.73 23.41
C LYS A 270 17.70 16.53 24.22
N LYS A 271 16.42 16.20 24.09
CA LYS A 271 15.79 15.04 24.72
C LYS A 271 15.28 14.07 23.66
N PHE A 272 15.51 12.79 23.85
CA PHE A 272 15.13 11.73 22.93
C PHE A 272 14.43 10.61 23.69
N ARG A 273 13.28 10.15 23.19
CA ARG A 273 12.55 9.02 23.78
C ARG A 273 12.01 8.09 22.72
N SER A 274 11.59 6.90 23.14
CA SER A 274 10.64 6.11 22.37
C SER A 274 9.34 5.94 23.14
N GLY A 275 8.20 6.20 22.50
CA GLY A 275 6.88 5.96 23.09
C GLY A 275 6.56 4.48 23.37
N ILE A 276 7.37 3.55 22.85
CA ILE A 276 7.16 2.10 23.01
C ILE A 276 7.60 1.65 24.40
N GLY A 277 6.63 1.21 25.22
CA GLY A 277 6.88 0.73 26.58
C GLY A 277 7.70 -0.56 26.62
N GLN A 278 8.71 -0.58 27.50
CA GLN A 278 9.68 -1.66 27.68
C GLN A 278 9.44 -2.46 28.97
N PRO A 279 9.80 -3.76 29.02
CA PRO A 279 9.56 -4.63 30.17
C PRO A 279 10.40 -4.31 31.41
N ASN A 280 11.52 -3.59 31.28
CA ASN A 280 12.36 -3.20 32.42
C ASN A 280 13.15 -1.91 32.14
N VAL A 281 13.64 -1.28 33.23
CA VAL A 281 14.40 -0.03 33.22
C VAL A 281 15.63 -0.10 32.31
N ARG A 282 16.45 -1.16 32.43
CA ARG A 282 17.67 -1.33 31.65
C ARG A 282 17.40 -1.31 30.14
N MET A 283 16.31 -1.94 29.72
CA MET A 283 15.91 -1.96 28.31
C MET A 283 15.34 -0.61 27.87
N ALA A 284 14.53 0.05 28.71
CA ALA A 284 14.02 1.39 28.45
C ALA A 284 15.15 2.37 28.14
N GLU A 285 16.21 2.38 28.95
CA GLU A 285 17.37 3.25 28.74
C GLU A 285 18.13 2.94 27.44
N GLN A 286 18.28 1.66 27.09
CA GLN A 286 18.93 1.28 25.83
C GLN A 286 18.10 1.71 24.61
N VAL A 287 16.78 1.61 24.70
CA VAL A 287 15.87 2.09 23.66
C VAL A 287 15.91 3.62 23.54
N ALA A 288 15.96 4.35 24.67
CA ALA A 288 16.13 5.80 24.65
C ALA A 288 17.47 6.23 24.05
N ALA A 289 18.54 5.47 24.32
CA ALA A 289 19.84 5.70 23.70
C ALA A 289 19.79 5.45 22.18
N LEU A 290 19.11 4.39 21.74
CA LEU A 290 18.91 4.11 20.32
C LEU A 290 18.10 5.21 19.63
N ALA A 291 17.03 5.70 20.29
CA ALA A 291 16.27 6.87 19.82
C ALA A 291 17.20 8.09 19.67
N ALA A 292 18.08 8.35 20.63
CA ALA A 292 19.05 9.44 20.51
C ALA A 292 20.03 9.28 19.33
N LEU A 293 20.53 8.07 19.08
CA LEU A 293 21.41 7.81 17.92
C LEU A 293 20.70 8.10 16.60
N HIS A 294 19.41 7.74 16.48
CA HIS A 294 18.58 8.10 15.33
C HIS A 294 18.34 9.60 15.23
N GLY A 295 17.92 10.23 16.33
CA GLY A 295 17.54 11.65 16.37
C GLY A 295 18.70 12.61 16.13
N MET A 296 19.92 12.19 16.46
CA MET A 296 21.15 12.90 16.15
C MET A 296 21.78 12.51 14.81
N ASN A 297 21.15 11.59 14.06
CA ASN A 297 21.62 11.08 12.77
C ASN A 297 23.02 10.42 12.83
N ILE A 298 23.30 9.71 13.92
CA ILE A 298 24.56 8.97 14.15
C ILE A 298 24.33 7.46 14.35
N ARG A 299 23.17 6.95 13.92
CA ARG A 299 22.82 5.52 14.03
C ARG A 299 23.84 4.61 13.32
N ASN A 300 24.48 5.09 12.27
CA ASN A 300 25.53 4.37 11.54
C ASN A 300 26.75 4.00 12.40
N ARG A 301 26.94 4.60 13.58
CA ARG A 301 28.02 4.24 14.52
C ARG A 301 27.74 2.98 15.33
N LEU A 302 26.50 2.49 15.32
CA LEU A 302 26.10 1.29 16.05
C LEU A 302 26.08 0.10 15.08
N ASP A 303 27.00 -0.83 15.24
CA ASP A 303 27.02 -2.02 14.39
C ASP A 303 25.86 -2.98 14.72
N GLY A 304 25.35 -3.61 13.66
CA GLY A 304 24.28 -4.60 13.73
C GLY A 304 22.86 -4.01 13.65
N ASN A 305 21.89 -4.90 13.46
CA ASN A 305 20.48 -4.56 13.50
C ASN A 305 20.03 -4.55 14.96
N TRP A 306 19.71 -3.39 15.51
CA TRP A 306 19.17 -3.32 16.86
C TRP A 306 17.65 -3.24 16.80
N GLU A 307 17.09 -2.50 15.86
CA GLU A 307 15.68 -2.26 15.66
C GLU A 307 14.85 -3.55 15.46
N GLU A 308 13.65 -3.58 16.04
CA GLU A 308 12.56 -4.44 15.58
C GLU A 308 12.00 -3.87 14.25
N ASP A 309 11.79 -4.78 13.28
CA ASP A 309 11.20 -4.49 11.96
C ASP A 309 9.76 -3.97 12.10
#